data_AF-A0A1X2IRI3-F1
#
_entry.id   AF-A0A1X2IRI3-F1
#
_cell.length_a   1.000
_cell.length_b   1.000
_cell.length_c   1.000
_cell.angle_alpha   90.00
_cell.angle_beta   90.00
_cell.angle_gamma   90.00
#
_symmetry.space_group_name_H-M   'P 1'
#
loop_
_entity.id
_entity.type
_entity.pdbx_description
1 polymer ?
#
loop_
_entity_poly.entity_id
_entity_poly.type
_entity_poly.pdbx_seq_one_letter_code
_entity_poly.pdbx_strand_id
1 'polypeptide(L)'
;MNFEVSQESKRSYTQNTPYARTRINMDKELWQVLNALKESSRTSGVIPRLEPHFTSLNHKGNTVAAHLCSPFTDHISTGLMDLGWGCGYRNAQMLMTFLQRKEQDGDSIIQQVSDISGIQILLERAWKEGFDPQGAAQLHHQVFKTRKWIGTTEVYSILVYLGIRCTILDFHKPTGPNHTHEALMDWIQHYFESASTAKKSDKQRRQQQTKIVHVTNRPPLYLQHSGHSRTVIGIELLKDGKRNLIMFDPGRRMLRSYRNKSEEPTPELTFPEDDMDESPLSSVNGDEDDDDDDDDDDDDIDEVSTPKESNSNSNNNNNLQQDAASTNSFTSRLLSGITQRTHLPANLLRPFRVDAKTIAKNRQYQLLVLGDVIDQRSQGGPLYWDEEKGFLLDEMERMEKKSVTSIVMTP
;
A
#
# COMPACT_ATOMS: atom_id res chain seq x y z
N MET A 1 -55.30 -7.31 -30.03
CA MET A 1 -53.97 -7.75 -29.58
C MET A 1 -53.27 -6.54 -29.04
N ASN A 2 -53.19 -6.39 -27.73
CA ASN A 2 -52.46 -5.29 -27.10
C ASN A 2 -51.10 -5.83 -26.67
N PHE A 3 -50.02 -5.18 -27.10
CA PHE A 3 -48.68 -5.46 -26.60
C PHE A 3 -48.51 -4.75 -25.26
N GLU A 4 -48.44 -5.51 -24.16
CA GLU A 4 -47.94 -4.98 -22.90
C GLU A 4 -46.42 -4.88 -22.96
N VAL A 5 -45.90 -3.66 -22.83
CA VAL A 5 -44.48 -3.41 -22.62
C VAL A 5 -44.20 -3.68 -21.14
N SER A 6 -43.41 -4.71 -20.84
CA SER A 6 -43.05 -5.02 -19.45
C SER A 6 -42.26 -3.88 -18.84
N GLN A 7 -42.81 -3.26 -17.79
CA GLN A 7 -42.08 -2.28 -16.99
C GLN A 7 -40.96 -3.00 -16.24
N GLU A 8 -39.71 -2.75 -16.63
CA GLU A 8 -38.56 -3.09 -15.80
C GLU A 8 -38.70 -2.41 -14.45
N SER A 9 -38.71 -3.21 -13.39
CA SER A 9 -38.85 -2.74 -12.02
C SER A 9 -37.58 -1.99 -11.61
N LYS A 10 -37.64 -0.66 -11.70
CA LYS A 10 -36.67 0.23 -11.02
C LYS A 10 -36.69 -0.09 -9.54
N ARG A 11 -35.71 -0.89 -9.07
CA ARG A 11 -35.49 -1.12 -7.64
C ARG A 11 -35.36 0.24 -6.95
N SER A 12 -36.23 0.47 -5.97
CA SER A 12 -36.17 1.66 -5.12
C SER A 12 -34.83 1.70 -4.41
N TYR A 13 -34.02 2.73 -4.70
CA TYR A 13 -32.66 2.89 -4.14
C TYR A 13 -32.66 3.40 -2.69
N THR A 14 -33.82 3.56 -2.06
CA THR A 14 -33.96 4.15 -0.73
C THR A 14 -34.55 3.15 0.25
N GLN A 15 -33.69 2.39 0.94
CA GLN A 15 -33.82 1.95 2.35
C GLN A 15 -32.81 0.85 2.77
N ASN A 16 -32.20 0.11 1.83
CA ASN A 16 -31.42 -1.11 2.14
C ASN A 16 -29.89 -1.05 1.91
N THR A 17 -29.32 0.12 1.59
CA THR A 17 -27.86 0.28 1.43
C THR A 17 -27.32 1.26 2.47
N PRO A 18 -26.67 0.82 3.56
CA PRO A 18 -26.21 1.72 4.62
C PRO A 18 -25.07 2.66 4.18
N TYR A 19 -24.31 2.29 3.14
CA TYR A 19 -23.12 3.04 2.71
C TYR A 19 -23.21 3.50 1.26
N ALA A 20 -22.74 4.72 0.98
CA ALA A 20 -22.65 5.26 -0.37
C ALA A 20 -21.77 4.37 -1.29
N ARG A 21 -20.75 3.72 -0.71
CA ARG A 21 -19.88 2.70 -1.33
C ARG A 21 -20.66 1.68 -2.15
N THR A 22 -21.78 1.15 -1.65
CA THR A 22 -22.54 0.10 -2.33
C THR A 22 -23.13 0.61 -3.65
N ARG A 23 -23.73 1.80 -3.64
CA ARG A 23 -24.25 2.48 -4.85
C ARG A 23 -23.14 2.79 -5.85
N ILE A 24 -21.99 3.25 -5.35
CA ILE A 24 -20.83 3.65 -6.18
C ILE A 24 -20.15 2.44 -6.82
N ASN A 25 -20.02 1.31 -6.11
CA ASN A 25 -19.54 0.06 -6.69
C ASN A 25 -20.51 -0.47 -7.76
N MET A 26 -21.83 -0.28 -7.62
CA MET A 26 -22.82 -0.69 -8.62
C MET A 26 -22.89 0.23 -9.86
N ASP A 27 -22.20 1.38 -9.89
CA ASP A 27 -22.20 2.32 -11.01
C ASP A 27 -21.33 1.82 -12.19
N LYS A 28 -21.97 1.09 -13.11
CA LYS A 28 -21.32 0.57 -14.31
C LYS A 28 -20.76 1.67 -15.23
N GLU A 29 -21.40 2.84 -15.30
CA GLU A 29 -20.95 3.97 -16.14
C GLU A 29 -19.71 4.67 -15.55
N LEU A 30 -19.53 4.62 -14.23
CA LEU A 30 -18.30 5.00 -13.57
C LEU A 30 -17.19 3.99 -13.88
N TRP A 31 -17.37 2.71 -13.51
CA TRP A 31 -16.27 1.75 -13.61
C TRP A 31 -15.87 1.41 -15.04
N GLN A 32 -16.77 1.52 -16.02
CA GLN A 32 -16.44 1.34 -17.45
C GLN A 32 -15.47 2.41 -18.00
N VAL A 33 -15.46 3.64 -17.46
CA VAL A 33 -14.53 4.70 -17.90
C VAL A 33 -13.23 4.75 -17.09
N LEU A 34 -13.15 4.01 -15.99
CA LEU A 34 -11.97 3.95 -15.12
C LEU A 34 -11.09 2.76 -15.48
N ASN A 35 -9.91 3.02 -16.04
CA ASN A 35 -8.93 1.98 -16.28
C ASN A 35 -8.31 1.51 -14.96
N ALA A 36 -8.26 0.20 -14.74
CA ALA A 36 -7.51 -0.38 -13.62
C ALA A 36 -6.00 -0.08 -13.74
N LEU A 37 -5.36 0.15 -12.60
CA LEU A 37 -3.90 0.22 -12.51
C LEU A 37 -3.31 -1.15 -12.84
N LYS A 38 -2.41 -1.21 -13.83
CA LYS A 38 -1.70 -2.43 -14.21
C LYS A 38 -0.90 -2.99 -13.03
N GLU A 39 -1.08 -4.28 -12.73
CA GLU A 39 -0.38 -4.97 -11.62
C GLU A 39 1.15 -4.86 -11.72
N SER A 40 1.71 -4.85 -12.95
CA SER A 40 3.14 -4.63 -13.20
C SER A 40 3.70 -3.26 -12.78
N SER A 41 2.81 -2.31 -12.42
CA SER A 41 3.17 -0.99 -11.85
C SER A 41 3.23 -0.99 -10.31
N ARG A 42 2.77 -2.07 -9.67
CA ARG A 42 2.75 -2.25 -8.21
C ARG A 42 3.94 -3.09 -7.78
N THR A 43 4.43 -2.85 -6.57
CA THR A 43 5.39 -3.72 -5.87
C THR A 43 4.75 -4.10 -4.55
N SER A 44 4.10 -5.26 -4.53
CA SER A 44 3.38 -5.80 -3.37
C SER A 44 4.30 -6.53 -2.39
N GLY A 45 3.84 -6.68 -1.14
CA GLY A 45 4.58 -7.42 -0.11
C GLY A 45 5.92 -6.81 0.33
N VAL A 46 6.14 -5.51 0.10
CA VAL A 46 7.37 -4.81 0.52
C VAL A 46 7.45 -4.71 2.04
N ILE A 47 6.34 -4.34 2.71
CA ILE A 47 6.26 -4.11 4.16
C ILE A 47 6.74 -5.32 4.98
N PRO A 48 6.23 -6.56 4.81
CA PRO A 48 6.72 -7.70 5.59
C PRO A 48 8.21 -7.99 5.34
N ARG A 49 8.72 -7.71 4.13
CA ARG A 49 10.15 -7.86 3.80
C ARG A 49 11.05 -6.78 4.43
N LEU A 50 10.49 -5.77 5.12
CA LEU A 50 11.29 -4.79 5.86
C LEU A 50 11.76 -5.31 7.23
N GLU A 51 11.09 -6.32 7.82
CA GLU A 51 11.37 -6.79 9.19
C GLU A 51 12.86 -7.13 9.47
N PRO A 52 13.58 -7.87 8.60
CA PRO A 52 15.00 -8.16 8.81
C PRO A 52 15.90 -6.90 8.85
N HIS A 53 15.47 -5.81 8.23
CA HIS A 53 16.26 -4.58 8.15
C HIS A 53 16.20 -3.70 9.41
N PHE A 54 15.23 -3.94 10.30
CA PHE A 54 15.20 -3.33 11.63
C PHE A 54 15.97 -4.17 12.66
N THR A 55 16.09 -5.48 12.42
CA THR A 55 16.64 -6.48 13.33
C THR A 55 18.00 -7.01 12.85
N SER A 56 18.05 -8.20 12.24
CA SER A 56 19.26 -8.98 11.96
C SER A 56 20.23 -8.31 10.98
N LEU A 57 19.74 -7.49 10.05
CA LEU A 57 20.58 -6.76 9.11
C LEU A 57 21.04 -5.39 9.65
N ASN A 58 20.45 -4.90 10.74
CA ASN A 58 20.79 -3.65 11.40
C ASN A 58 21.97 -3.83 12.36
N HIS A 59 23.14 -4.20 11.84
CA HIS A 59 24.32 -4.59 12.62
C HIS A 59 24.90 -3.48 13.53
N LYS A 60 24.47 -2.21 13.34
CA LYS A 60 24.78 -1.06 14.21
C LYS A 60 23.56 -0.63 15.04
N GLY A 61 22.63 -1.57 15.29
CA GLY A 61 21.23 -1.31 15.55
C GLY A 61 20.92 -0.58 16.86
N ASN A 62 20.46 0.67 16.71
CA ASN A 62 19.82 1.43 17.77
C ASN A 62 18.29 1.30 17.77
N THR A 63 17.69 0.55 16.86
CA THR A 63 16.23 0.37 16.82
C THR A 63 15.74 -0.35 18.09
N VAL A 64 14.74 0.21 18.76
CA VAL A 64 14.04 -0.44 19.90
C VAL A 64 12.71 -1.03 19.46
N ALA A 65 12.00 -0.33 18.59
CA ALA A 65 10.75 -0.79 17.98
C ALA A 65 10.58 -0.18 16.58
N ALA A 66 9.86 -0.87 15.72
CA ALA A 66 9.36 -0.35 14.44
C ALA A 66 7.91 -0.80 14.26
N HIS A 67 6.99 0.14 14.10
CA HIS A 67 5.56 -0.12 13.89
C HIS A 67 5.23 0.21 12.44
N LEU A 68 4.74 -0.77 11.69
CA LEU A 68 4.45 -0.69 10.26
C LEU A 68 2.94 -0.81 10.00
N CYS A 69 2.47 -0.18 8.93
CA CYS A 69 1.08 -0.26 8.47
C CYS A 69 0.76 -1.63 7.86
N SER A 70 -0.49 -1.81 7.42
CA SER A 70 -0.97 -3.06 6.83
C SER A 70 -0.17 -3.50 5.60
N PRO A 71 0.15 -4.80 5.47
CA PRO A 71 0.87 -5.36 4.33
C PRO A 71 0.10 -5.26 3.02
N PHE A 72 -1.18 -4.87 3.06
CA PHE A 72 -2.01 -4.59 1.88
C PHE A 72 -1.60 -3.29 1.15
N THR A 73 -0.67 -2.51 1.69
CA THR A 73 -0.13 -1.33 1.03
C THR A 73 0.99 -1.72 0.06
N ASP A 74 0.74 -1.61 -1.24
CA ASP A 74 1.78 -1.79 -2.27
C ASP A 74 2.60 -0.52 -2.45
N HIS A 75 3.85 -0.65 -2.87
CA HIS A 75 4.59 0.51 -3.40
C HIS A 75 4.26 0.72 -4.89
N ILE A 76 4.11 1.99 -5.28
CA ILE A 76 3.88 2.39 -6.68
C ILE A 76 4.80 3.58 -7.00
N SER A 77 5.69 3.41 -7.98
CA SER A 77 6.58 4.48 -8.47
C SER A 77 5.95 5.29 -9.60
N THR A 78 6.37 6.54 -9.75
CA THR A 78 6.12 7.33 -10.97
C THR A 78 6.76 6.68 -12.19
N GLY A 79 6.01 6.59 -13.29
CA GLY A 79 6.50 6.20 -14.61
C GLY A 79 7.02 7.39 -15.42
N LEU A 80 7.42 7.14 -16.67
CA LEU A 80 7.93 8.18 -17.59
C LEU A 80 6.92 9.31 -17.84
N MET A 81 5.64 8.97 -17.96
CA MET A 81 4.57 9.92 -18.27
C MET A 81 4.28 10.86 -17.09
N ASP A 82 4.37 10.33 -15.86
CA ASP A 82 4.01 11.03 -14.62
C ASP A 82 5.21 11.52 -13.78
N LEU A 83 6.44 11.35 -14.28
CA LEU A 83 7.65 11.86 -13.63
C LEU A 83 7.59 13.39 -13.46
N GLY A 84 7.89 13.85 -12.24
CA GLY A 84 7.91 15.27 -11.87
C GLY A 84 6.55 15.89 -11.55
N TRP A 85 5.45 15.13 -11.58
CA TRP A 85 4.11 15.64 -11.23
C TRP A 85 3.13 14.63 -10.63
N GLY A 86 3.33 13.33 -10.90
CA GLY A 86 2.42 12.27 -10.51
C GLY A 86 2.36 11.91 -9.02
N CYS A 87 3.18 12.54 -8.16
CA CYS A 87 3.37 12.10 -6.77
C CYS A 87 2.05 11.98 -5.99
N GLY A 88 1.18 13.00 -6.02
CA GLY A 88 -0.12 12.97 -5.35
C GLY A 88 -1.00 11.82 -5.82
N TYR A 89 -1.09 11.57 -7.13
CA TYR A 89 -1.83 10.45 -7.69
C TYR A 89 -1.25 9.09 -7.28
N ARG A 90 0.08 8.93 -7.29
CA ARG A 90 0.73 7.66 -6.88
C ARG A 90 0.55 7.37 -5.39
N ASN A 91 0.65 8.37 -4.52
CA ASN A 91 0.36 8.19 -3.09
C ASN A 91 -1.12 7.89 -2.83
N ALA A 92 -2.05 8.50 -3.58
CA ALA A 92 -3.46 8.13 -3.55
C ALA A 92 -3.69 6.66 -3.98
N GLN A 93 -3.02 6.21 -5.05
CA GLN A 93 -3.05 4.79 -5.45
C GLN A 93 -2.52 3.86 -4.35
N MET A 94 -1.46 4.24 -3.63
CA MET A 94 -0.93 3.44 -2.51
C MET A 94 -1.93 3.32 -1.35
N LEU A 95 -2.66 4.40 -1.00
CA LEU A 95 -3.79 4.33 -0.07
C LEU A 95 -4.92 3.43 -0.60
N MET A 96 -5.25 3.55 -1.89
CA MET A 96 -6.27 2.71 -2.54
C MET A 96 -5.88 1.23 -2.57
N THR A 97 -4.59 0.85 -2.61
CA THR A 97 -4.19 -0.57 -2.57
C THR A 97 -4.54 -1.25 -1.24
N PHE A 98 -4.52 -0.50 -0.13
CA PHE A 98 -5.01 -0.95 1.17
C PHE A 98 -6.54 -1.12 1.15
N LEU A 99 -7.26 -0.10 0.67
CA LEU A 99 -8.73 -0.12 0.58
C LEU A 99 -9.24 -1.26 -0.31
N GLN A 100 -8.59 -1.54 -1.44
CA GLN A 100 -8.96 -2.62 -2.36
C GLN A 100 -8.97 -4.00 -1.69
N ARG A 101 -8.05 -4.24 -0.75
CA ARG A 101 -7.90 -5.52 -0.03
C ARG A 101 -8.59 -5.54 1.33
N LYS A 102 -9.35 -4.49 1.63
CA LYS A 102 -10.22 -4.44 2.80
C LYS A 102 -11.66 -4.62 2.33
N GLU A 103 -12.38 -5.46 3.06
CA GLU A 103 -13.78 -5.78 2.83
C GLU A 103 -14.60 -5.32 4.02
N GLN A 104 -15.86 -5.01 3.75
CA GLN A 104 -16.87 -4.75 4.76
C GLN A 104 -18.22 -5.20 4.18
N ASP A 105 -18.99 -5.96 4.97
CA ASP A 105 -20.28 -6.54 4.56
C ASP A 105 -20.16 -7.51 3.36
N GLY A 106 -19.03 -8.23 3.26
CA GLY A 106 -18.73 -9.17 2.16
C GLY A 106 -18.28 -8.53 0.84
N ASP A 107 -18.33 -7.20 0.74
CA ASP A 107 -17.91 -6.43 -0.44
C ASP A 107 -16.58 -5.71 -0.19
N SER A 108 -15.72 -5.62 -1.21
CA SER A 108 -14.52 -4.77 -1.17
C SER A 108 -14.87 -3.29 -0.96
N ILE A 109 -14.04 -2.55 -0.22
CA ILE A 109 -14.27 -1.13 0.06
C ILE A 109 -14.17 -0.28 -1.22
N ILE A 110 -13.28 -0.64 -2.14
CA ILE A 110 -13.28 -0.15 -3.53
C ILE A 110 -13.08 -1.34 -4.48
N GLN A 111 -13.69 -1.33 -5.66
CA GLN A 111 -13.52 -2.42 -6.64
C GLN A 111 -12.08 -2.51 -7.19
N GLN A 112 -11.52 -1.38 -7.59
CA GLN A 112 -10.19 -1.35 -8.21
C GLN A 112 -9.44 -0.05 -7.91
N VAL A 113 -8.11 -0.16 -7.88
CA VAL A 113 -7.21 0.99 -7.91
C VAL A 113 -7.17 1.50 -9.35
N SER A 114 -7.66 2.72 -9.58
CA SER A 114 -7.66 3.32 -10.92
C SER A 114 -6.27 3.82 -11.34
N ASP A 115 -6.00 3.90 -12.64
CA ASP A 115 -4.83 4.59 -13.19
C ASP A 115 -4.90 6.12 -12.95
N ILE A 116 -3.86 6.87 -13.33
CA ILE A 116 -3.85 8.34 -13.12
C ILE A 116 -5.00 9.01 -13.88
N SER A 117 -5.30 8.54 -15.09
CA SER A 117 -6.40 9.06 -15.92
C SER A 117 -7.75 8.88 -15.22
N GLY A 118 -7.99 7.70 -14.64
CA GLY A 118 -9.17 7.40 -13.86
C GLY A 118 -9.26 8.23 -12.57
N ILE A 119 -8.16 8.44 -11.86
CA ILE A 119 -8.14 9.32 -10.67
C ILE A 119 -8.45 10.78 -11.04
N GLN A 120 -7.98 11.26 -12.20
CA GLN A 120 -8.36 12.57 -12.71
C GLN A 120 -9.87 12.65 -13.05
N ILE A 121 -10.45 11.62 -13.66
CA ILE A 121 -11.90 11.53 -13.91
C ILE A 121 -12.70 11.50 -12.60
N LEU A 122 -12.25 10.75 -11.59
CA LEU A 122 -12.88 10.69 -10.27
C LEU A 122 -12.91 12.07 -9.61
N LEU A 123 -11.81 12.83 -9.66
CA LEU A 123 -11.73 14.17 -9.11
C LEU A 123 -12.67 15.16 -9.84
N GLU A 124 -12.72 15.12 -11.17
CA GLU A 124 -13.65 15.96 -11.93
C GLU A 124 -15.12 15.59 -11.69
N ARG A 125 -15.44 14.30 -11.51
CA ARG A 125 -16.79 13.85 -11.10
C ARG A 125 -17.13 14.32 -9.69
N ALA A 126 -16.19 14.28 -8.74
CA ALA A 126 -16.36 14.82 -7.39
C ALA A 126 -16.67 16.34 -7.44
N TRP A 127 -15.89 17.11 -8.19
CA TRP A 127 -16.13 18.54 -8.37
C TRP A 127 -17.48 18.83 -9.03
N LYS A 128 -17.89 18.03 -10.02
CA LYS A 128 -19.22 18.14 -10.65
C LYS A 128 -20.37 17.84 -9.69
N GLU A 129 -20.17 16.96 -8.71
CA GLU A 129 -21.12 16.68 -7.63
C GLU A 129 -21.07 17.74 -6.50
N GLY A 130 -20.11 18.68 -6.54
CA GLY A 130 -19.98 19.80 -5.61
C GLY A 130 -19.08 19.53 -4.40
N PHE A 131 -18.22 18.51 -4.45
CA PHE A 131 -17.09 18.38 -3.52
C PHE A 131 -16.04 19.45 -3.84
N ASP A 132 -15.44 20.04 -2.82
CA ASP A 132 -14.33 21.00 -2.91
C ASP A 132 -14.43 22.04 -4.05
N PRO A 133 -15.44 22.92 -4.04
CA PRO A 133 -15.57 23.95 -5.07
C PRO A 133 -14.38 24.93 -5.09
N GLN A 134 -13.64 25.06 -3.99
CA GLN A 134 -12.47 25.95 -3.90
C GLN A 134 -11.24 25.31 -4.58
N GLY A 135 -10.89 24.07 -4.27
CA GLY A 135 -9.83 23.32 -4.96
C GLY A 135 -10.14 23.11 -6.44
N ALA A 136 -11.41 22.86 -6.78
CA ALA A 136 -11.88 22.84 -8.16
C ALA A 136 -11.56 24.14 -8.90
N ALA A 137 -11.91 25.30 -8.32
CA ALA A 137 -11.62 26.60 -8.91
C ALA A 137 -10.11 26.87 -9.05
N GLN A 138 -9.30 26.51 -8.04
CA GLN A 138 -7.84 26.63 -8.08
C GLN A 138 -7.20 25.81 -9.21
N LEU A 139 -7.76 24.66 -9.54
CA LEU A 139 -7.32 23.79 -10.64
C LEU A 139 -8.14 24.02 -11.93
N HIS A 140 -8.91 25.11 -12.04
CA HIS A 140 -9.73 25.48 -13.19
C HIS A 140 -10.73 24.38 -13.63
N HIS A 141 -11.27 23.62 -12.67
CA HIS A 141 -12.24 22.53 -12.84
C HIS A 141 -11.80 21.44 -13.82
N GLN A 142 -10.49 21.31 -14.09
CA GLN A 142 -9.97 20.35 -15.06
C GLN A 142 -8.60 19.81 -14.63
N VAL A 143 -8.50 18.50 -14.45
CA VAL A 143 -7.24 17.76 -14.26
C VAL A 143 -7.04 16.66 -15.29
N PHE A 144 -8.10 16.12 -15.89
CA PHE A 144 -8.07 15.04 -16.86
C PHE A 144 -7.27 15.41 -18.10
N LYS A 145 -6.34 14.52 -18.47
CA LYS A 145 -5.36 14.74 -19.55
C LYS A 145 -4.43 15.94 -19.32
N THR A 146 -4.32 16.43 -18.08
CA THR A 146 -3.33 17.45 -17.69
C THR A 146 -2.18 16.82 -16.89
N ARG A 147 -1.12 17.63 -16.66
CA ARG A 147 -0.01 17.31 -15.76
C ARG A 147 -0.10 18.09 -14.43
N LYS A 148 -1.28 18.57 -14.06
CA LYS A 148 -1.48 19.37 -12.83
C LYS A 148 -1.16 18.52 -11.60
N TRP A 149 -0.48 19.15 -10.64
CA TRP A 149 -0.23 18.56 -9.32
C TRP A 149 -1.54 18.52 -8.54
N ILE A 150 -1.70 17.50 -7.70
CA ILE A 150 -2.76 17.41 -6.71
C ILE A 150 -2.15 17.20 -5.32
N GLY A 151 -2.83 17.70 -4.30
CA GLY A 151 -2.47 17.57 -2.90
C GLY A 151 -3.54 16.89 -2.06
N THR A 152 -3.48 17.15 -0.76
CA THR A 152 -4.31 16.51 0.27
C THR A 152 -5.82 16.73 0.07
N THR A 153 -6.21 17.92 -0.36
CA THR A 153 -7.60 18.37 -0.59
C THR A 153 -8.28 17.61 -1.74
N GLU A 154 -7.56 17.42 -2.85
CA GLU A 154 -8.05 16.64 -3.98
C GLU A 154 -8.16 15.14 -3.64
N VAL A 155 -7.16 14.58 -2.94
CA VAL A 155 -7.18 13.17 -2.51
C VAL A 155 -8.32 12.91 -1.51
N TYR A 156 -8.56 13.84 -0.58
CA TYR A 156 -9.75 13.82 0.28
C TYR A 156 -11.03 13.84 -0.54
N SER A 157 -11.15 14.74 -1.51
CA SER A 157 -12.34 14.88 -2.36
C SER A 157 -12.63 13.62 -3.16
N ILE A 158 -11.60 12.94 -3.70
CA ILE A 158 -11.75 11.64 -4.37
C ILE A 158 -12.24 10.56 -3.41
N LEU A 159 -11.65 10.47 -2.21
CA LEU A 159 -12.01 9.45 -1.23
C LEU A 159 -13.43 9.65 -0.70
N VAL A 160 -13.80 10.86 -0.29
CA VAL A 160 -15.16 11.17 0.14
C VAL A 160 -16.16 10.98 -1.01
N TYR A 161 -15.84 11.39 -2.24
CA TYR A 161 -16.69 11.11 -3.41
C TYR A 161 -17.00 9.62 -3.56
N LEU A 162 -15.99 8.75 -3.37
CA LEU A 162 -16.11 7.29 -3.37
C LEU A 162 -16.84 6.69 -2.13
N GLY A 163 -17.31 7.53 -1.20
CA GLY A 163 -17.94 7.08 0.05
C GLY A 163 -16.94 6.63 1.12
N ILE A 164 -15.68 7.05 1.03
CA ILE A 164 -14.60 6.67 1.96
C ILE A 164 -14.34 7.79 2.98
N ARG A 165 -14.46 7.42 4.26
CA ARG A 165 -14.12 8.24 5.41
C ARG A 165 -12.63 8.51 5.46
N CYS A 166 -12.26 9.78 5.50
CA CYS A 166 -10.90 10.21 5.75
C CYS A 166 -10.89 11.58 6.46
N THR A 167 -9.75 11.91 7.08
CA THR A 167 -9.55 13.15 7.83
C THR A 167 -8.22 13.79 7.45
N ILE A 168 -8.20 15.12 7.30
CA ILE A 168 -6.98 15.90 7.09
C ILE A 168 -6.51 16.48 8.43
N LEU A 169 -5.23 16.28 8.77
CA LEU A 169 -4.55 16.94 9.88
C LEU A 169 -3.54 17.95 9.32
N ASP A 170 -3.62 19.20 9.77
CA ASP A 170 -2.80 20.31 9.27
C ASP A 170 -1.73 20.75 10.28
N PHE A 171 -0.49 20.37 10.01
CA PHE A 171 0.72 20.77 10.73
C PHE A 171 1.30 22.01 10.06
N HIS A 172 0.54 23.12 10.14
CA HIS A 172 0.81 24.41 9.48
C HIS A 172 2.15 25.08 9.86
N LYS A 173 2.80 24.64 10.96
CA LYS A 173 4.11 25.13 11.41
C LYS A 173 4.85 24.07 12.23
N PRO A 174 6.18 24.16 12.38
CA PRO A 174 6.93 23.27 13.27
C PRO A 174 6.57 23.53 14.74
N THR A 175 6.59 22.48 15.56
CA THR A 175 6.22 22.52 16.98
C THR A 175 7.40 22.29 17.92
N GLY A 176 8.59 21.98 17.39
CA GLY A 176 9.79 21.67 18.16
C GLY A 176 11.01 22.56 17.83
N PRO A 177 12.13 22.37 18.56
CA PRO A 177 13.36 23.13 18.35
C PRO A 177 13.95 22.87 16.96
N ASN A 178 14.74 23.81 16.44
CA ASN A 178 15.39 23.68 15.12
C ASN A 178 14.43 23.37 13.96
N HIS A 179 13.18 23.83 14.04
CA HIS A 179 12.09 23.56 13.10
C HIS A 179 11.68 22.07 13.01
N THR A 180 11.89 21.26 14.05
CA THR A 180 11.30 19.91 14.09
C THR A 180 9.79 19.95 14.26
N HIS A 181 9.12 18.92 13.76
CA HIS A 181 7.66 18.76 13.85
C HIS A 181 7.35 17.67 14.86
N GLU A 182 7.61 17.91 16.15
CA GLU A 182 7.39 16.89 17.19
C GLU A 182 5.94 16.43 17.22
N ALA A 183 4.94 17.32 17.11
CA ALA A 183 3.53 16.94 17.11
C ALA A 183 3.15 16.00 15.94
N LEU A 184 3.82 16.13 14.78
CA LEU A 184 3.67 15.21 13.65
C LEU A 184 4.28 13.84 13.97
N MET A 185 5.46 13.82 14.58
CA MET A 185 6.13 12.59 14.99
C MET A 185 5.38 11.88 16.12
N ASP A 186 4.89 12.63 17.12
CA ASP A 186 4.07 12.16 18.25
C ASP A 186 2.76 11.56 17.76
N TRP A 187 2.05 12.26 16.87
CA TRP A 187 0.78 11.76 16.33
C TRP A 187 0.97 10.50 15.48
N ILE A 188 1.97 10.47 14.59
CA ILE A 188 2.27 9.27 13.78
C ILE A 188 2.74 8.11 14.66
N GLN A 189 3.50 8.39 15.72
CA GLN A 189 3.91 7.39 16.71
C GLN A 189 2.69 6.77 17.38
N HIS A 190 1.84 7.60 17.99
CA HIS A 190 0.63 7.13 18.67
C HIS A 190 -0.32 6.39 17.72
N TYR A 191 -0.45 6.87 16.47
CA TYR A 191 -1.23 6.22 15.43
C TYR A 191 -0.76 4.78 15.18
N PHE A 192 0.54 4.51 14.99
CA PHE A 192 1.01 3.14 14.72
C PHE A 192 1.18 2.27 15.99
N GLU A 193 1.55 2.86 17.13
CA GLU A 193 1.69 2.13 18.40
C GLU A 193 0.36 1.59 18.93
N SER A 194 -0.72 2.36 18.85
CA SER A 194 -2.02 2.02 19.47
C SER A 194 -2.65 0.70 18.95
N ALA A 195 -2.46 0.34 17.67
CA ALA A 195 -2.85 -1.00 17.16
C ALA A 195 -2.00 -2.15 17.74
N SER A 196 -0.79 -1.86 18.20
CA SER A 196 0.06 -2.89 18.82
C SER A 196 -0.45 -3.23 20.22
N THR A 197 -1.09 -2.27 20.91
CA THR A 197 -1.57 -2.41 22.29
C THR A 197 -3.03 -2.85 22.46
N ALA A 198 -3.86 -2.76 21.41
CA ALA A 198 -5.29 -3.09 21.50
C ALA A 198 -5.55 -4.61 21.70
N LYS A 199 -6.56 -4.93 22.52
CA LYS A 199 -7.24 -6.24 22.67
C LYS A 199 -6.31 -7.47 22.76
N LYS A 200 -5.43 -7.56 23.76
CA LYS A 200 -4.54 -8.73 23.98
C LYS A 200 -4.47 -9.17 25.44
N SER A 201 -4.46 -10.49 25.65
CA SER A 201 -4.25 -11.13 26.96
C SER A 201 -2.83 -10.90 27.48
N ASP A 202 -2.63 -10.94 28.80
CA ASP A 202 -1.31 -10.66 29.40
C ASP A 202 -0.19 -11.62 28.94
N LYS A 203 -0.53 -12.85 28.52
CA LYS A 203 0.43 -13.78 27.90
C LYS A 203 0.91 -13.28 26.53
N GLN A 204 -0.01 -12.82 25.68
CA GLN A 204 0.31 -12.25 24.36
C GLN A 204 1.07 -10.93 24.47
N ARG A 205 0.75 -10.09 25.46
CA ARG A 205 1.48 -8.83 25.74
C ARG A 205 2.95 -9.10 26.07
N ARG A 206 3.24 -10.10 26.91
CA ARG A 206 4.63 -10.50 27.26
C ARG A 206 5.43 -11.02 26.06
N GLN A 207 4.81 -11.77 25.14
CA GLN A 207 5.49 -12.24 23.92
C GLN A 207 5.70 -11.14 22.88
N GLN A 208 4.83 -10.13 22.80
CA GLN A 208 5.04 -8.98 21.90
C GLN A 208 6.05 -7.98 22.42
N GLN A 209 6.24 -7.88 23.75
CA GLN A 209 7.20 -6.95 24.35
C GLN A 209 8.68 -7.25 24.01
N THR A 210 8.97 -8.43 23.43
CA THR A 210 10.30 -8.79 22.92
C THR A 210 10.43 -8.67 21.39
N LYS A 211 9.32 -8.48 20.64
CA LYS A 211 9.37 -8.34 19.18
C LYS A 211 9.71 -6.89 18.82
N ILE A 212 10.78 -6.68 18.05
CA ILE A 212 11.23 -5.34 17.61
C ILE A 212 10.34 -4.77 16.49
N VAL A 213 9.67 -5.61 15.69
CA VAL A 213 8.89 -5.16 14.52
C VAL A 213 7.43 -5.57 14.66
N HIS A 214 6.55 -4.58 14.64
CA HIS A 214 5.10 -4.74 14.74
C HIS A 214 4.46 -4.34 13.41
N VAL A 215 4.09 -5.32 12.58
CA VAL A 215 3.19 -5.08 11.45
C VAL A 215 1.78 -5.00 12.00
N THR A 216 1.06 -3.92 11.68
CA THR A 216 -0.29 -3.63 12.20
C THR A 216 -1.33 -3.71 11.09
N ASN A 217 -2.62 -3.77 11.43
CA ASN A 217 -3.71 -3.68 10.45
C ASN A 217 -4.03 -2.24 10.01
N ARG A 218 -3.24 -1.24 10.45
CA ARG A 218 -3.57 0.17 10.21
C ARG A 218 -3.36 0.59 8.76
N PRO A 219 -4.21 1.49 8.23
CA PRO A 219 -3.96 2.13 6.94
C PRO A 219 -2.59 2.81 6.86
N PRO A 220 -2.03 2.97 5.65
CA PRO A 220 -0.93 3.88 5.42
C PRO A 220 -1.44 5.34 5.46
N LEU A 221 -0.52 6.30 5.69
CA LEU A 221 -0.85 7.72 5.79
C LEU A 221 -0.33 8.49 4.57
N TYR A 222 -1.14 9.36 3.98
CA TYR A 222 -0.69 10.26 2.92
C TYR A 222 -0.07 11.52 3.54
N LEU A 223 1.18 11.83 3.22
CA LEU A 223 1.92 12.98 3.77
C LEU A 223 2.29 13.97 2.65
N GLN A 224 1.72 15.16 2.71
CA GLN A 224 1.99 16.28 1.82
C GLN A 224 2.99 17.27 2.46
N HIS A 225 3.91 17.78 1.65
CA HIS A 225 4.55 19.07 1.91
C HIS A 225 4.63 19.89 0.60
N SER A 226 5.18 21.10 0.65
CA SER A 226 5.37 21.88 -0.57
C SER A 226 6.29 21.14 -1.55
N GLY A 227 5.83 20.96 -2.79
CA GLY A 227 6.61 20.37 -3.88
C GLY A 227 6.61 18.83 -3.98
N HIS A 228 6.13 18.08 -2.99
CA HIS A 228 6.07 16.61 -3.07
C HIS A 228 5.13 16.00 -2.02
N SER A 229 4.62 14.80 -2.29
CA SER A 229 3.98 13.95 -1.29
C SER A 229 4.60 12.55 -1.22
N ARG A 230 4.42 11.87 -0.09
CA ARG A 230 4.86 10.48 0.17
C ARG A 230 3.79 9.73 0.95
N THR A 231 3.90 8.42 1.01
CA THR A 231 3.05 7.58 1.86
C THR A 231 3.86 7.08 3.05
N VAL A 232 3.46 7.42 4.28
CA VAL A 232 4.07 6.90 5.51
C VAL A 232 3.49 5.52 5.78
N ILE A 233 4.37 4.53 5.84
CA ILE A 233 4.05 3.11 6.07
C ILE A 233 4.49 2.63 7.45
N GLY A 234 4.97 3.53 8.30
CA GLY A 234 5.37 3.20 9.67
C GLY A 234 6.30 4.21 10.31
N ILE A 235 6.73 3.88 11.53
CA ILE A 235 7.67 4.65 12.34
C ILE A 235 8.67 3.71 13.01
N GLU A 236 9.90 4.18 13.15
CA GLU A 236 10.99 3.52 13.85
C GLU A 236 11.44 4.36 15.04
N LEU A 237 11.58 3.72 16.20
CA LEU A 237 12.05 4.30 17.44
C LEU A 237 13.48 3.85 17.73
N LEU A 238 14.35 4.76 18.17
CA LEU A 238 15.75 4.48 18.48
C LEU A 238 16.05 4.61 19.99
N LYS A 239 17.08 3.89 20.45
CA LYS A 239 17.60 3.87 21.84
C LYS A 239 17.98 5.25 22.40
N ASP A 240 18.29 6.21 21.52
CA ASP A 240 18.64 7.58 21.87
C ASP A 240 17.43 8.53 21.85
N GLY A 241 16.21 7.98 21.84
CA GLY A 241 14.94 8.72 21.79
C GLY A 241 14.61 9.31 20.42
N LYS A 242 15.48 9.17 19.41
CA LYS A 242 15.20 9.66 18.05
C LYS A 242 14.20 8.75 17.33
N ARG A 243 13.53 9.35 16.35
CA ARG A 243 12.45 8.72 15.58
C ARG A 243 12.71 8.92 14.09
N ASN A 244 12.47 7.88 13.30
CA ASN A 244 12.48 7.95 11.84
C ASN A 244 11.10 7.54 11.32
N LEU A 245 10.59 8.27 10.33
CA LEU A 245 9.43 7.82 9.57
C LEU A 245 9.88 6.83 8.50
N ILE A 246 9.09 5.80 8.27
CA ILE A 246 9.30 4.80 7.21
C ILE A 246 8.32 5.12 6.10
N MET A 247 8.82 5.45 4.90
CA MET A 247 8.00 5.99 3.82
C MET A 247 8.20 5.26 2.50
N PHE A 248 7.10 5.10 1.77
CA PHE A 248 7.09 4.93 0.33
C PHE A 248 7.17 6.30 -0.34
N ASP A 249 8.21 6.50 -1.16
CA ASP A 249 8.37 7.67 -2.02
C ASP A 249 8.08 7.24 -3.48
N PRO A 250 7.08 7.82 -4.16
CA PRO A 250 6.76 7.44 -5.53
C PRO A 250 7.85 7.87 -6.52
N GLY A 251 8.69 8.86 -6.17
CA GLY A 251 9.86 9.24 -6.96
C GLY A 251 11.01 8.22 -6.94
N ARG A 252 10.90 7.15 -6.12
CA ARG A 252 11.91 6.08 -6.01
C ARG A 252 11.37 4.79 -6.62
N ARG A 253 12.10 4.20 -7.56
CA ARG A 253 11.82 2.85 -8.06
C ARG A 253 12.30 1.82 -7.04
N MET A 254 11.51 0.78 -6.79
CA MET A 254 11.93 -0.34 -5.95
C MET A 254 13.10 -1.10 -6.55
N LEU A 255 14.02 -1.50 -5.68
CA LEU A 255 15.17 -2.34 -6.04
C LEU A 255 14.67 -3.75 -6.42
N ARG A 256 15.38 -4.42 -7.34
CA ARG A 256 14.93 -5.69 -7.96
C ARG A 256 14.60 -6.78 -6.93
N SER A 257 15.31 -6.79 -5.80
CA SER A 257 15.06 -7.70 -4.66
C SER A 257 13.65 -7.60 -4.05
N TYR A 258 12.99 -6.45 -4.14
CA TYR A 258 11.60 -6.27 -3.71
C TYR A 258 10.58 -6.56 -4.81
N ARG A 259 11.00 -6.62 -6.08
CA ARG A 259 10.11 -6.79 -7.24
C ARG A 259 9.95 -8.25 -7.67
N ASN A 260 10.91 -9.11 -7.35
CA ASN A 260 10.73 -10.54 -7.51
C ASN A 260 9.62 -10.99 -6.52
N LYS A 261 8.55 -11.60 -7.02
CA LYS A 261 7.76 -12.52 -6.19
C LYS A 261 8.69 -13.66 -5.81
N SER A 262 8.87 -13.91 -4.53
CA SER A 262 9.17 -15.27 -4.09
C SER A 262 7.92 -16.09 -4.37
N GLU A 263 8.07 -17.24 -5.01
CA GLU A 263 7.02 -18.26 -5.13
C GLU A 263 6.89 -19.02 -3.80
N GLU A 264 6.73 -18.27 -2.71
CA GLU A 264 6.32 -18.82 -1.43
C GLU A 264 4.82 -18.59 -1.29
N PRO A 265 4.04 -19.60 -0.87
CA PRO A 265 2.62 -19.45 -0.63
C PRO A 265 2.40 -18.33 0.40
N THR A 266 1.39 -17.49 0.15
CA THR A 266 0.94 -16.53 1.16
C THR A 266 0.58 -17.30 2.43
N PRO A 267 1.22 -17.03 3.58
CA PRO A 267 0.81 -17.66 4.81
C PRO A 267 -0.61 -17.19 5.11
N GLU A 268 -1.54 -18.14 5.25
CA GLU A 268 -2.87 -17.86 5.77
C GLU A 268 -2.70 -17.28 7.17
N LEU A 269 -3.01 -15.98 7.30
CA LEU A 269 -3.13 -15.34 8.59
C LEU A 269 -4.50 -15.69 9.15
N THR A 270 -4.61 -16.91 9.70
CA THR A 270 -5.74 -17.31 10.52
C THR A 270 -5.80 -16.40 11.74
N PHE A 271 -6.78 -15.50 11.74
CA PHE A 271 -7.22 -14.84 12.96
C PHE A 271 -8.08 -15.85 13.73
N PRO A 272 -7.97 -15.91 15.07
CA PRO A 272 -8.88 -16.74 15.85
C PRO A 272 -10.30 -16.20 15.67
N GLU A 273 -11.17 -17.01 15.09
CA GLU A 273 -12.61 -16.78 15.12
C GLU A 273 -13.10 -16.97 16.56
N ASP A 274 -14.06 -16.15 17.01
CA ASP A 274 -14.60 -16.23 18.37
C ASP A 274 -15.36 -17.54 18.55
N ASP A 275 -15.05 -18.29 19.61
CA ASP A 275 -15.66 -19.60 19.93
C ASP A 275 -17.19 -19.50 20.07
N MET A 276 -17.92 -19.84 19.00
CA MET A 276 -19.36 -20.11 19.04
C MET A 276 -19.58 -21.61 19.21
N ASP A 277 -20.02 -21.96 20.42
CA ASP A 277 -20.29 -23.31 20.90
C ASP A 277 -21.45 -23.97 20.14
N GLU A 278 -21.18 -24.99 19.31
CA GLU A 278 -22.22 -25.83 18.70
C GLU A 278 -21.96 -27.33 18.94
N SER A 279 -23.00 -28.00 19.44
CA SER A 279 -22.95 -29.40 19.89
C SER A 279 -23.13 -30.39 18.73
N PRO A 280 -22.56 -31.62 18.81
CA PRO A 280 -22.48 -32.51 17.65
C PRO A 280 -23.80 -33.23 17.38
N LEU A 281 -24.21 -33.26 16.12
CA LEU A 281 -25.24 -34.17 15.60
C LEU A 281 -24.63 -35.11 14.55
N SER A 282 -24.80 -36.40 14.81
CA SER A 282 -24.25 -37.51 14.03
C SER A 282 -25.13 -37.90 12.84
N SER A 283 -24.53 -38.16 11.67
CA SER A 283 -25.06 -39.17 10.74
C SER A 283 -24.08 -39.56 9.62
N VAL A 284 -23.74 -40.85 9.60
CA VAL A 284 -23.64 -41.73 8.42
C VAL A 284 -22.74 -41.28 7.26
N ASN A 285 -21.59 -41.94 7.13
CA ASN A 285 -20.98 -42.18 5.82
C ASN A 285 -21.65 -43.42 5.20
N GLY A 286 -21.95 -43.35 3.91
CA GLY A 286 -22.15 -44.50 3.04
C GLY A 286 -21.02 -44.54 2.01
N ASP A 287 -20.70 -45.74 1.54
CA ASP A 287 -19.62 -46.03 0.59
C ASP A 287 -19.98 -45.55 -0.83
N GLU A 288 -18.97 -45.34 -1.68
CA GLU A 288 -18.80 -46.12 -2.93
C GLU A 288 -17.50 -45.71 -3.65
N ASP A 289 -16.87 -46.69 -4.29
CA ASP A 289 -15.62 -46.60 -5.04
C ASP A 289 -15.84 -46.08 -6.47
N ASP A 290 -14.77 -45.67 -7.17
CA ASP A 290 -14.33 -46.34 -8.40
C ASP A 290 -13.08 -45.67 -9.00
N ASP A 291 -12.21 -46.51 -9.58
CA ASP A 291 -11.00 -46.15 -10.30
C ASP A 291 -11.29 -45.68 -11.74
N ASP A 292 -10.33 -44.99 -12.38
CA ASP A 292 -9.65 -45.54 -13.58
C ASP A 292 -8.61 -44.56 -14.16
N ASP A 293 -7.57 -45.16 -14.77
CA ASP A 293 -6.42 -44.51 -15.38
C ASP A 293 -6.71 -43.88 -16.76
N ASP A 294 -5.83 -42.99 -17.24
CA ASP A 294 -4.94 -43.33 -18.38
C ASP A 294 -4.01 -42.15 -18.77
N ASP A 295 -2.83 -42.52 -19.25
CA ASP A 295 -1.75 -41.64 -19.71
C ASP A 295 -2.02 -41.03 -21.11
N ASP A 296 -1.26 -40.00 -21.49
CA ASP A 296 -0.34 -40.12 -22.64
C ASP A 296 0.58 -38.88 -22.79
N ASP A 297 1.80 -39.16 -23.24
CA ASP A 297 2.90 -38.21 -23.49
C ASP A 297 2.72 -37.40 -24.80
N ASP A 298 3.50 -36.33 -24.97
CA ASP A 298 4.43 -36.24 -26.12
C ASP A 298 5.45 -35.09 -25.98
N ASP A 299 6.72 -35.43 -26.24
CA ASP A 299 7.87 -34.52 -26.34
C ASP A 299 7.98 -33.89 -27.74
N ASP A 300 8.63 -32.73 -27.87
CA ASP A 300 9.07 -32.21 -29.18
C ASP A 300 10.43 -31.48 -29.06
N ILE A 301 11.44 -31.93 -29.83
CA ILE A 301 12.83 -31.42 -29.80
C ILE A 301 13.34 -31.14 -31.22
N ASP A 302 13.98 -29.97 -31.36
CA ASP A 302 14.98 -29.51 -32.36
C ASP A 302 15.02 -30.10 -33.80
N GLU A 303 15.06 -29.21 -34.82
CA GLU A 303 16.23 -29.22 -35.73
C GLU A 303 16.56 -27.89 -36.48
N VAL A 304 17.84 -27.52 -36.34
CA VAL A 304 18.81 -26.83 -37.23
C VAL A 304 18.39 -26.35 -38.64
N SER A 305 18.79 -25.10 -39.00
CA SER A 305 19.46 -24.80 -40.29
C SER A 305 20.12 -23.41 -40.39
N THR A 306 21.41 -23.38 -40.73
CA THR A 306 22.13 -22.25 -41.37
C THR A 306 22.95 -22.83 -42.54
N PRO A 307 23.27 -22.09 -43.63
CA PRO A 307 24.55 -21.34 -43.64
C PRO A 307 24.67 -20.14 -44.63
N LYS A 308 25.63 -19.22 -44.41
CA LYS A 308 26.79 -18.93 -45.32
C LYS A 308 27.62 -17.69 -44.94
N GLU A 309 28.80 -17.60 -45.57
CA GLU A 309 30.03 -17.00 -45.05
C GLU A 309 30.47 -15.67 -45.69
N SER A 310 31.67 -15.23 -45.28
CA SER A 310 32.61 -14.25 -45.87
C SER A 310 32.54 -12.81 -45.28
N ASN A 311 33.66 -12.09 -45.08
CA ASN A 311 35.04 -12.36 -45.51
C ASN A 311 36.13 -11.77 -44.57
N SER A 312 37.33 -12.37 -44.66
CA SER A 312 38.70 -11.91 -44.30
C SER A 312 38.97 -10.55 -43.60
N ASN A 313 39.89 -10.54 -42.61
CA ASN A 313 41.32 -10.29 -42.89
C ASN A 313 42.29 -10.57 -41.71
N SER A 314 43.56 -10.86 -42.05
CA SER A 314 44.65 -11.31 -41.15
C SER A 314 45.43 -10.18 -40.47
N ASN A 315 46.10 -10.46 -39.32
CA ASN A 315 47.57 -10.66 -39.31
C ASN A 315 48.25 -10.94 -37.94
N ASN A 316 49.13 -11.95 -37.96
CA ASN A 316 50.45 -12.06 -37.30
C ASN A 316 50.63 -12.14 -35.76
N ASN A 317 51.13 -13.32 -35.33
CA ASN A 317 52.44 -13.59 -34.66
C ASN A 317 52.69 -12.97 -33.25
N ASN A 318 53.39 -13.57 -32.27
CA ASN A 318 54.15 -14.82 -32.04
C ASN A 318 54.49 -14.90 -30.51
N ASN A 319 54.98 -15.97 -29.85
CA ASN A 319 55.08 -17.43 -30.04
C ASN A 319 55.65 -18.04 -28.70
N LEU A 320 55.62 -19.37 -28.50
CA LEU A 320 56.21 -20.16 -27.38
C LEU A 320 55.50 -19.99 -26.00
N GLN A 321 55.47 -20.95 -25.07
CA GLN A 321 56.14 -22.25 -24.91
C GLN A 321 55.17 -23.27 -24.22
N GLN A 322 55.39 -24.57 -24.39
CA GLN A 322 54.72 -25.64 -23.61
C GLN A 322 55.21 -25.68 -22.15
N ASP A 323 54.33 -26.12 -21.22
CA ASP A 323 54.64 -27.21 -20.29
C ASP A 323 53.36 -27.75 -19.64
N ALA A 324 53.33 -29.06 -19.34
CA ALA A 324 52.16 -29.77 -18.84
C ALA A 324 52.29 -30.11 -17.34
N ALA A 325 51.31 -29.72 -16.54
CA ALA A 325 51.15 -30.20 -15.16
C ALA A 325 49.67 -30.29 -14.78
N SER A 326 49.32 -31.31 -13.99
CA SER A 326 47.93 -31.60 -13.61
C SER A 326 47.44 -30.70 -12.48
N THR A 327 46.28 -30.06 -12.68
CA THR A 327 45.51 -29.45 -11.58
C THR A 327 44.04 -29.84 -11.70
N ASN A 328 43.61 -30.77 -10.85
CA ASN A 328 42.19 -31.02 -10.61
C ASN A 328 41.49 -29.71 -10.24
N SER A 329 40.40 -29.39 -10.93
CA SER A 329 39.78 -28.07 -10.81
C SER A 329 39.22 -27.82 -9.41
N PHE A 330 39.53 -26.66 -8.86
CA PHE A 330 39.05 -26.16 -7.57
C PHE A 330 37.52 -25.91 -7.55
N THR A 331 36.83 -26.14 -8.67
CA THR A 331 35.41 -25.83 -8.91
C THR A 331 34.45 -26.91 -8.40
N SER A 332 34.89 -28.15 -8.23
CA SER A 332 34.00 -29.27 -7.84
C SER A 332 33.72 -29.39 -6.33
N ARG A 333 34.47 -28.67 -5.47
CA ARG A 333 34.22 -28.64 -4.01
C ARG A 333 33.45 -27.40 -3.51
N LEU A 334 33.16 -26.43 -4.38
CA LEU A 334 32.48 -25.20 -3.98
C LEU A 334 30.93 -25.30 -4.04
N LEU A 335 30.38 -26.45 -4.45
CA LEU A 335 28.96 -26.64 -4.73
C LEU A 335 28.19 -27.49 -3.70
N SER A 336 28.85 -28.06 -2.67
CA SER A 336 28.18 -28.84 -1.61
C SER A 336 27.73 -27.99 -0.39
N GLY A 337 27.38 -26.72 -0.61
CA GLY A 337 27.13 -25.75 0.47
C GLY A 337 26.06 -24.69 0.17
N ILE A 338 25.26 -24.86 -0.88
CA ILE A 338 24.18 -23.93 -1.24
C ILE A 338 22.89 -24.38 -0.55
N THR A 339 22.78 -24.09 0.75
CA THR A 339 21.48 -24.02 1.42
C THR A 339 20.88 -22.63 1.26
N GLN A 340 19.56 -22.56 1.08
CA GLN A 340 18.83 -21.36 0.68
C GLN A 340 18.98 -20.21 1.69
N ARG A 341 19.74 -19.15 1.33
CA ARG A 341 19.63 -17.82 1.94
C ARG A 341 19.79 -16.73 0.89
N THR A 342 18.66 -16.18 0.43
CA THR A 342 18.61 -14.94 -0.36
C THR A 342 18.99 -13.75 0.52
N HIS A 343 20.30 -13.51 0.69
CA HIS A 343 20.81 -12.47 1.57
C HIS A 343 20.46 -11.07 1.06
N LEU A 344 19.33 -10.52 1.51
CA LEU A 344 18.94 -9.14 1.26
C LEU A 344 20.05 -8.19 1.78
N PRO A 345 20.64 -7.31 0.94
CA PRO A 345 21.71 -6.44 1.39
C PRO A 345 21.26 -5.47 2.49
N ALA A 346 22.07 -5.29 3.54
CA ALA A 346 21.69 -4.55 4.73
C ALA A 346 21.23 -3.08 4.48
N ASN A 347 21.71 -2.46 3.40
CA ASN A 347 21.43 -1.07 3.06
C ASN A 347 20.02 -0.80 2.47
N LEU A 348 19.20 -1.84 2.22
CA LEU A 348 17.91 -1.68 1.52
C LEU A 348 16.85 -0.85 2.29
N LEU A 349 16.99 -0.64 3.61
CA LEU A 349 16.07 0.21 4.38
C LEU A 349 16.34 1.72 4.21
N ARG A 350 17.56 2.10 3.81
CA ARG A 350 17.98 3.51 3.66
C ARG A 350 17.10 4.36 2.72
N PRO A 351 16.52 3.84 1.61
CA PRO A 351 15.60 4.59 0.76
C PRO A 351 14.25 4.90 1.41
N PHE A 352 13.84 4.15 2.45
CA PHE A 352 12.56 4.29 3.14
C PHE A 352 12.65 5.13 4.41
N ARG A 353 13.78 5.07 5.12
CA ARG A 353 14.01 5.75 6.40
C ARG A 353 14.20 7.25 6.20
N VAL A 354 13.30 8.06 6.77
CA VAL A 354 13.34 9.52 6.76
C VAL A 354 13.49 10.03 8.19
N ASP A 355 14.60 10.71 8.48
CA ASP A 355 14.90 11.23 9.82
C ASP A 355 14.18 12.55 10.12
N ALA A 356 14.02 12.87 11.41
CA ALA A 356 13.40 14.12 11.85
C ALA A 356 14.09 15.38 11.30
N LYS A 357 15.40 15.32 11.02
CA LYS A 357 16.15 16.41 10.36
C LYS A 357 15.73 16.63 8.90
N THR A 358 15.34 15.58 8.18
CA THR A 358 14.79 15.68 6.83
C THR A 358 13.34 16.17 6.85
N ILE A 359 12.57 15.83 7.88
CA ILE A 359 11.23 16.39 8.11
C ILE A 359 11.31 17.90 8.39
N ALA A 360 12.23 18.33 9.26
CA ALA A 360 12.45 19.74 9.63
C ALA A 360 12.82 20.69 8.46
N LYS A 361 13.10 20.16 7.26
CA LYS A 361 13.36 20.99 6.06
C LYS A 361 12.13 21.68 5.52
N ASN A 362 10.93 21.19 5.81
CA ASN A 362 9.67 21.77 5.34
C ASN A 362 8.99 22.54 6.47
N ARG A 363 8.40 23.69 6.13
CA ARG A 363 7.73 24.57 7.11
C ARG A 363 6.39 24.02 7.60
N GLN A 364 5.68 23.28 6.75
CA GLN A 364 4.36 22.74 7.05
C GLN A 364 4.21 21.35 6.42
N TYR A 365 3.30 20.57 7.01
CA TYR A 365 2.86 19.28 6.52
C TYR A 365 1.34 19.17 6.61
N GLN A 366 0.73 18.47 5.66
CA GLN A 366 -0.62 17.95 5.82
C GLN A 366 -0.56 16.43 5.79
N LEU A 367 -1.37 15.81 6.63
CA LEU A 367 -1.51 14.36 6.72
C LEU A 367 -2.96 14.02 6.38
N LEU A 368 -3.19 13.11 5.42
CA LEU A 368 -4.50 12.50 5.22
C LEU A 368 -4.49 11.09 5.77
N VAL A 369 -5.49 10.84 6.62
CA VAL A 369 -5.70 9.62 7.39
C VAL A 369 -6.97 8.96 6.86
N LEU A 370 -6.92 7.67 6.55
CA LEU A 370 -8.13 6.87 6.25
C LEU A 370 -8.84 6.52 7.56
N GLY A 371 -10.16 6.72 7.64
CA GLY A 371 -10.96 6.66 8.87
C GLY A 371 -11.18 8.04 9.52
N ASP A 372 -11.83 8.05 10.69
CA ASP A 372 -12.14 9.26 11.46
C ASP A 372 -11.02 9.60 12.46
N VAL A 373 -10.75 10.89 12.66
CA VAL A 373 -9.94 11.38 13.79
C VAL A 373 -10.81 12.27 14.65
N ILE A 374 -11.01 11.87 15.90
CA ILE A 374 -11.86 12.56 16.86
C ILE A 374 -11.00 13.54 17.64
N ASP A 375 -11.36 14.83 17.61
CA ASP A 375 -10.69 15.89 18.36
C ASP A 375 -11.53 16.31 19.58
N GLN A 376 -11.19 15.78 20.75
CA GLN A 376 -11.85 16.12 22.01
C GLN A 376 -11.12 17.20 22.80
N ARG A 377 -10.08 17.85 22.24
CA ARG A 377 -9.25 18.84 22.95
C ARG A 377 -10.05 20.02 23.50
N SER A 378 -11.13 20.40 22.83
CA SER A 378 -12.09 21.43 23.28
C SER A 378 -12.82 21.07 24.60
N GLN A 379 -12.90 19.78 24.93
CA GLN A 379 -13.49 19.25 26.17
C GLN A 379 -12.41 18.76 27.16
N GLY A 380 -11.13 19.07 26.92
CA GLY A 380 -10.00 18.54 27.69
C GLY A 380 -9.66 17.06 27.41
N GLY A 381 -10.29 16.45 26.41
CA GLY A 381 -10.02 15.08 25.97
C GLY A 381 -8.89 14.96 24.94
N PRO A 382 -8.51 13.74 24.56
CA PRO A 382 -7.46 13.47 23.58
C PRO A 382 -7.90 13.78 22.14
N LEU A 383 -6.92 13.82 21.24
CA LEU A 383 -7.13 13.71 19.79
C LEU A 383 -6.63 12.33 19.36
N TYR A 384 -7.50 11.49 18.79
CA TYR A 384 -7.19 10.09 18.48
C TYR A 384 -7.88 9.60 17.19
N TRP A 385 -7.34 8.55 16.58
CA TRP A 385 -7.95 7.88 15.44
C TRP A 385 -8.94 6.81 15.93
N ASP A 386 -10.16 6.85 15.41
CA ASP A 386 -11.25 5.98 15.81
C ASP A 386 -11.32 4.76 14.88
N GLU A 387 -10.99 3.59 15.43
CA GLU A 387 -10.97 2.31 14.71
C GLU A 387 -12.39 1.74 14.52
N GLU A 388 -13.34 2.09 15.39
CA GLU A 388 -14.68 1.47 15.43
C GLU A 388 -15.62 2.08 14.37
N LYS A 389 -15.40 3.34 13.97
CA LYS A 389 -16.12 3.99 12.87
C LYS A 389 -15.79 3.47 11.46
N GLY A 390 -14.76 2.64 11.32
CA GLY A 390 -14.35 2.05 10.05
C GLY A 390 -14.05 3.08 8.95
N PHE A 391 -14.29 2.68 7.70
CA PHE A 391 -13.87 3.44 6.50
C PHE A 391 -15.01 3.93 5.61
N LEU A 392 -16.25 3.48 5.83
CA LEU A 392 -17.36 3.80 4.93
C LEU A 392 -18.20 4.95 5.46
N LEU A 393 -18.67 5.79 4.54
CA LEU A 393 -19.63 6.86 4.77
C LEU A 393 -21.02 6.41 4.31
N ASP A 394 -22.05 6.76 5.08
CA ASP A 394 -23.41 6.80 4.53
C ASP A 394 -23.57 7.98 3.54
N GLU A 395 -24.69 8.06 2.84
CA GLU A 395 -24.92 9.13 1.84
C GLU A 395 -25.06 10.52 2.47
N MET A 396 -25.54 10.63 3.72
CA MET A 396 -25.70 11.89 4.44
C MET A 396 -24.33 12.42 4.90
N GLU A 397 -23.54 11.59 5.58
CA GLU A 397 -22.16 11.93 5.96
C GLU A 397 -21.30 12.28 4.75
N ARG A 398 -21.49 11.58 3.62
CA ARG A 398 -20.79 11.87 2.35
C ARG A 398 -21.14 13.28 1.85
N MET A 399 -22.40 13.69 1.94
CA MET A 399 -22.84 15.02 1.51
C MET A 399 -22.35 16.13 2.45
N GLU A 400 -22.31 15.88 3.77
CA GLU A 400 -21.77 16.82 4.76
C GLU A 400 -20.27 17.09 4.54
N LYS A 401 -19.51 16.06 4.14
CA LYS A 401 -18.06 16.16 3.84
C LYS A 401 -17.73 16.77 2.46
N LYS A 402 -18.68 17.43 1.78
CA LYS A 402 -18.41 18.19 0.54
C LYS A 402 -17.47 19.39 0.74
N SER A 403 -17.56 20.04 1.89
CA SER A 403 -16.64 21.11 2.28
C SER A 403 -15.40 20.51 2.92
N VAL A 404 -14.24 20.67 2.26
CA VAL A 404 -12.98 20.14 2.80
C VAL A 404 -12.62 20.88 4.08
N THR A 405 -12.40 20.12 5.15
CA THR A 405 -12.00 20.62 6.46
C THR A 405 -10.73 19.91 6.93
N SER A 406 -9.98 20.56 7.82
CA SER A 406 -8.80 19.96 8.45
C SER A 406 -8.77 20.25 9.94
N ILE A 407 -8.23 19.33 10.72
CA ILE A 407 -7.96 19.52 12.13
C ILE A 407 -6.59 20.20 12.24
N VAL A 408 -6.57 21.42 12.77
CA VAL A 408 -5.32 22.15 12.99
C VAL A 408 -4.54 21.50 14.13
N MET A 409 -3.36 21.02 13.81
CA MET A 409 -2.47 20.39 14.78
C MET A 409 -1.65 21.47 15.47
N THR A 410 -1.71 21.47 16.79
CA THR A 410 -0.99 22.38 17.69
C THR A 410 -0.10 21.55 18.63
N PRO A 411 0.90 22.17 19.27
CA PRO A 411 1.51 21.59 20.47
C PRO A 411 0.46 21.29 21.55
#